data_AF-A0A1H1D9A6-F1
#
_entry.id   AF-A0A1H1D9A6-F1
#
_cell.length_a   1.000
_cell.length_b   1.000
_cell.length_c   1.000
_cell.angle_alpha   90.00
_cell.angle_beta   90.00
_cell.angle_gamma   90.00
#
_symmetry.space_group_name_H-M   'P 1'
#
loop_
_entity.id
_entity.type
_entity.pdbx_description
1 polymer ?
#
loop_
_entity_poly.entity_id
_entity_poly.type
_entity_poly.pdbx_seq_one_letter_code
_entity_poly.pdbx_strand_id
1 'polypeptide(L)'
;MGRSTTGVRFGAAVLAIAALTLTGCTKQGGDTTCENYQKMSDADQREQVTKLYKDKHGDEPSAIVVSGLQQQAIVYCKTAGTPDSKIKEIPIS
;
A
#
# COMPACT_ATOMS: atom_id res chain seq x y z
N MET A 1 18.55 36.42 16.62
CA MET A 1 18.01 36.70 17.98
C MET A 1 16.50 36.47 17.91
N GLY A 2 15.93 35.34 18.38
CA GLY A 2 15.66 35.01 19.81
C GLY A 2 14.29 35.61 20.18
N ARG A 3 13.18 34.86 20.32
CA ARG A 3 12.73 33.97 21.43
C ARG A 3 11.28 33.56 21.03
N SER A 4 10.61 32.51 21.49
CA SER A 4 10.54 31.99 22.85
C SER A 4 9.86 30.61 22.86
N THR A 5 10.48 29.71 23.60
CA THR A 5 10.01 28.40 24.08
C THR A 5 8.58 28.40 24.59
N THR A 6 7.75 27.44 24.16
CA THR A 6 6.66 26.91 24.98
C THR A 6 6.82 25.39 25.03
N GLY A 7 7.21 24.91 26.21
CA GLY A 7 7.36 23.50 26.50
C GLY A 7 6.00 22.82 26.61
N VAL A 8 5.92 21.59 26.12
CA VAL A 8 4.82 20.67 26.42
C VAL A 8 5.45 19.48 27.13
N ARG A 9 5.31 19.45 28.46
CA ARG A 9 5.51 18.27 29.29
C ARG A 9 4.12 17.78 29.68
N PHE A 10 3.64 16.74 29.02
CA PHE A 10 2.54 15.91 29.50
C PHE A 10 2.97 14.46 29.36
N GLY A 11 2.97 13.76 30.50
CA GLY A 11 3.26 12.33 30.59
C GLY A 11 2.07 11.48 30.16
N ALA A 12 2.31 10.16 30.25
CA ALA A 12 1.39 9.04 30.03
C ALA A 12 1.14 8.65 28.56
N ALA A 13 1.83 7.57 28.18
CA ALA A 13 1.41 6.51 27.27
C ALA A 13 0.32 6.86 26.24
N VAL A 14 0.75 7.39 25.11
CA VAL A 14 0.00 7.27 23.86
C VAL A 14 0.81 6.33 22.99
N LEU A 15 0.24 5.17 22.67
CA LEU A 15 0.71 4.31 21.60
C LEU A 15 0.98 5.19 20.39
N ALA A 16 2.25 5.35 20.04
CA ALA A 16 2.66 6.00 18.81
C ALA A 16 2.21 5.11 17.66
N ILE A 17 0.95 5.23 17.25
CA ILE A 17 0.54 4.89 15.88
C ILE A 17 1.22 5.97 15.04
N ALA A 18 2.43 5.65 14.63
CA ALA A 18 3.23 6.53 13.81
C ALA A 18 2.45 6.84 12.53
N ALA A 19 2.25 8.14 12.32
CA ALA A 19 2.22 8.81 11.04
C ALA A 19 1.11 8.41 10.04
N LEU A 20 0.11 9.29 9.97
CA LEU A 20 -0.15 10.09 8.77
C LEU A 20 0.71 9.70 7.55
N THR A 21 0.17 8.89 6.64
CA THR A 21 0.50 9.02 5.22
C THR A 21 -0.71 9.57 4.50
N LEU A 22 -0.72 10.89 4.48
CA LEU A 22 -1.27 11.76 3.46
C LEU A 22 -1.89 11.03 2.26
N THR A 23 -3.15 11.32 2.01
CA THR A 23 -3.68 11.45 0.65
C THR A 23 -2.71 12.32 -0.16
N GLY A 24 -1.77 11.72 -0.89
CA GLY A 24 -0.78 12.46 -1.67
C GLY A 24 0.66 11.99 -1.55
N CYS A 25 0.91 10.71 -1.84
CA CYS A 25 2.07 10.26 -2.62
C CYS A 25 1.63 8.93 -3.22
N THR A 26 1.00 9.01 -4.39
CA THR A 26 0.71 7.86 -5.24
C THR A 26 1.98 6.99 -5.32
N LYS A 27 1.79 5.66 -5.39
CA LYS A 27 2.76 4.65 -5.87
C LYS A 27 3.51 3.85 -4.79
N GLN A 28 2.79 3.14 -3.91
CA GLN A 28 3.38 1.92 -3.35
C GLN A 28 3.41 0.81 -4.40
N GLY A 29 2.43 0.73 -5.32
CA GLY A 29 2.44 -0.25 -6.39
C GLY A 29 2.62 -1.65 -5.81
N GLY A 30 3.68 -2.34 -6.22
CA GLY A 30 4.03 -3.64 -5.65
C GLY A 30 4.38 -3.66 -4.15
N ASP A 31 4.76 -2.54 -3.54
CA ASP A 31 5.07 -2.42 -2.11
C ASP A 31 3.86 -2.24 -1.20
N THR A 32 2.64 -2.26 -1.74
CA THR A 32 1.43 -2.24 -0.92
C THR A 32 1.34 -3.54 -0.11
N THR A 33 1.19 -3.41 1.21
CA THR A 33 1.00 -4.54 2.11
C THR A 33 -0.40 -5.15 1.95
N CYS A 34 -0.56 -6.43 2.26
CA CYS A 34 -1.83 -7.12 2.17
C CYS A 34 -2.90 -6.54 3.10
N GLU A 35 -2.51 -6.01 4.26
CA GLU A 35 -3.44 -5.29 5.14
C GLU A 35 -3.99 -4.02 4.45
N ASN A 36 -3.09 -3.21 3.86
CA ASN A 36 -3.48 -1.97 3.21
C ASN A 36 -4.27 -2.23 1.93
N TYR A 37 -3.85 -3.21 1.14
CA TYR A 37 -4.49 -3.57 -0.12
C TYR A 37 -5.95 -4.00 0.08
N GLN A 38 -6.23 -4.80 1.11
CA GLN A 38 -7.59 -5.27 1.40
C GLN A 38 -8.52 -4.18 1.93
N LYS A 39 -7.99 -3.07 2.46
CA LYS A 39 -8.75 -1.91 2.93
C LYS A 39 -8.99 -0.86 1.84
N MET A 40 -8.33 -0.99 0.69
CA MET A 40 -8.46 -0.07 -0.45
C MET A 40 -9.78 -0.28 -1.20
N SER A 41 -10.23 0.76 -1.92
CA SER A 41 -11.32 0.63 -2.89
C SER A 41 -10.90 -0.24 -4.08
N ASP A 42 -11.85 -0.81 -4.82
CA ASP A 42 -11.57 -1.56 -6.06
C ASP A 42 -10.75 -0.74 -7.06
N ALA A 43 -11.04 0.56 -7.19
CA ALA A 43 -10.30 1.45 -8.10
C ALA A 43 -8.83 1.58 -7.68
N ASP A 44 -8.56 1.79 -6.39
CA ASP A 44 -7.20 1.92 -5.85
C ASP A 44 -6.43 0.60 -5.91
N GLN A 45 -7.12 -0.52 -5.66
CA GLN A 45 -6.57 -1.87 -5.81
C GLN A 45 -6.11 -2.11 -7.25
N ARG A 46 -6.93 -1.74 -8.24
CA ARG A 46 -6.60 -1.82 -9.67
C ARG A 46 -5.41 -0.92 -10.02
N GLU A 47 -5.33 0.27 -9.41
CA GLU A 47 -4.17 1.15 -9.59
C GLU A 47 -2.87 0.52 -9.07
N GLN A 48 -2.88 -0.12 -7.89
CA GLN A 48 -1.66 -0.74 -7.34
C GLN A 48 -1.19 -1.92 -8.19
N VAL A 49 -2.10 -2.80 -8.65
CA VAL A 49 -1.71 -3.93 -9.50
C VAL A 49 -1.31 -3.51 -10.92
N THR A 50 -1.89 -2.42 -11.43
CA THR A 50 -1.44 -1.81 -12.69
C THR A 50 -0.01 -1.32 -12.57
N LYS A 51 0.34 -0.64 -11.48
CA LYS A 51 1.72 -0.22 -11.20
C LYS A 51 2.64 -1.41 -11.01
N LEU A 52 2.22 -2.42 -10.25
CA LEU A 52 2.99 -3.65 -10.07
C LEU A 52 3.35 -4.30 -11.40
N TYR A 53 2.39 -4.41 -12.32
CA TYR A 53 2.64 -4.95 -13.65
C TYR A 53 3.63 -4.06 -14.43
N LYS A 54 3.40 -2.75 -14.47
CA LYS A 54 4.32 -1.80 -15.14
C LYS A 54 5.74 -1.88 -14.59
N ASP A 55 5.89 -2.01 -13.28
CA ASP A 55 7.20 -2.08 -12.63
C ASP A 55 7.94 -3.39 -12.98
N LYS A 56 7.21 -4.48 -13.26
CA LYS A 56 7.80 -5.77 -13.68
C LYS A 56 8.04 -5.89 -15.19
N HIS A 57 7.12 -5.40 -16.01
CA HIS A 57 7.11 -5.64 -17.46
C HIS A 57 7.54 -4.42 -18.29
N GLY A 58 7.35 -3.20 -17.76
CA GLY A 58 7.69 -1.95 -18.45
C GLY A 58 6.58 -1.41 -19.37
N ASP A 59 5.45 -2.11 -19.49
CA ASP A 59 4.32 -1.77 -20.35
C ASP A 59 2.98 -1.69 -19.59
N GLU A 60 1.97 -1.09 -20.24
CA GLU A 60 0.62 -0.99 -19.70
C GLU A 60 -0.13 -2.34 -19.82
N PRO A 61 -0.66 -2.89 -18.72
CA PRO A 61 -1.49 -4.09 -18.79
C PRO A 61 -2.84 -3.79 -19.43
N SER A 62 -3.40 -4.78 -20.12
CA SER A 62 -4.80 -4.71 -20.57
C SER A 62 -5.77 -4.77 -19.37
N ALA A 63 -7.01 -4.31 -19.57
CA ALA A 63 -8.03 -4.31 -18.52
C ALA A 63 -8.28 -5.72 -17.92
N ILE A 64 -8.20 -6.77 -18.73
CA ILE A 64 -8.37 -8.17 -18.28
C ILE A 64 -7.21 -8.59 -17.39
N VAL A 65 -5.98 -8.23 -17.76
CA VAL A 65 -4.79 -8.49 -16.93
C VAL A 65 -4.92 -7.78 -15.58
N VAL A 66 -5.32 -6.50 -15.57
CA VAL A 66 -5.54 -5.75 -14.32
C VAL A 66 -6.55 -6.44 -13.41
N SER A 67 -7.70 -6.87 -13.94
CA SER A 67 -8.70 -7.59 -13.16
C SER A 67 -8.18 -8.94 -12.64
N GLY A 68 -7.42 -9.68 -13.45
CA GLY A 68 -6.77 -10.92 -13.03
C GLY A 68 -5.79 -10.71 -11.88
N LEU A 69 -4.91 -9.70 -12.00
CA LEU A 69 -3.95 -9.37 -10.95
C LEU A 69 -4.62 -8.87 -9.67
N GLN A 70 -5.71 -8.11 -9.79
CA GLN A 70 -6.49 -7.67 -8.64
C GLN A 70 -7.00 -8.87 -7.85
N GLN A 71 -7.62 -9.85 -8.52
CA GLN A 71 -8.13 -11.04 -7.86
C GLN A 71 -7.02 -11.92 -7.29
N GLN A 72 -5.89 -12.07 -8.01
CA GLN A 72 -4.73 -12.79 -7.48
C GLN A 72 -4.18 -12.15 -6.22
N ALA A 73 -4.12 -10.80 -6.16
CA ALA A 73 -3.70 -10.09 -4.97
C ALA A 73 -4.66 -10.28 -3.79
N ILE A 74 -5.97 -10.19 -4.04
CA ILE A 74 -6.98 -10.46 -3.01
C ILE A 74 -6.84 -11.89 -2.47
N VAL A 75 -6.73 -12.88 -3.35
CA VAL A 75 -6.61 -14.29 -2.96
C VAL A 75 -5.30 -14.54 -2.21
N TYR A 76 -4.18 -14.05 -2.72
CA TYR A 76 -2.88 -14.14 -2.05
C TYR A 76 -2.97 -13.58 -0.63
N CYS A 77 -3.46 -12.35 -0.48
CA CYS A 77 -3.56 -11.68 0.80
C CYS A 77 -4.54 -12.31 1.79
N LYS A 78 -5.49 -13.13 1.31
CA LYS A 78 -6.43 -13.87 2.15
C LYS A 78 -5.96 -15.27 2.54
N THR A 79 -5.03 -15.85 1.78
CA THR A 79 -4.73 -17.30 1.90
C THR A 79 -3.27 -17.62 2.14
N ALA A 80 -2.34 -16.90 1.51
CA ALA A 80 -0.90 -17.21 1.53
C ALA A 80 -0.06 -16.08 2.15
N GLY A 81 -0.52 -14.84 2.05
CA GLY A 81 0.14 -13.67 2.62
C GLY A 81 -0.18 -13.45 4.10
N THR A 82 0.70 -12.73 4.77
CA THR A 82 0.45 -12.12 6.10
C THR A 82 0.02 -10.66 5.92
N PRO A 83 -0.45 -9.96 6.98
CA PRO A 83 -0.78 -8.53 6.90
C PRO A 83 0.35 -7.66 6.31
N ASP A 84 1.61 -8.00 6.63
CA ASP A 84 2.82 -7.31 6.17
C ASP A 84 3.34 -7.77 4.81
N SER A 85 2.87 -8.90 4.27
CA SER A 85 3.26 -9.38 2.94
C SER A 85 2.94 -8.33 1.88
N LYS A 86 3.85 -8.16 0.91
CA LYS A 86 3.68 -7.18 -0.17
C LYS A 86 3.07 -7.83 -1.40
N ILE A 87 2.21 -7.10 -2.11
CA ILE A 87 1.58 -7.64 -3.33
C ILE A 87 2.58 -7.92 -4.47
N LYS A 88 3.80 -7.38 -4.45
CA LYS A 88 4.86 -7.73 -5.43
C LYS A 88 5.37 -9.17 -5.37
N GLU A 89 5.05 -9.87 -4.28
CA GLU A 89 5.39 -11.27 -4.06
C GLU A 89 4.46 -12.21 -4.81
N ILE A 90 3.32 -11.70 -5.31
CA ILE A 90 2.42 -12.47 -6.18
C ILE A 90 3.21 -12.88 -7.43
N PRO A 91 3.14 -14.17 -7.83
CA PRO A 91 3.74 -14.62 -9.07
C PRO A 91 3.01 -13.97 -10.24
N ILE A 92 3.76 -13.24 -11.07
CA ILE A 92 3.27 -12.63 -12.30
C ILE A 92 4.15 -13.17 -13.43
N SER A 93 3.52 -13.83 -14.40
CA SER A 93 4.17 -14.35 -15.60
C SER A 93 3.99 -13.38 -16.76
#